data_AF-A0A380N1S2-F1
#
_entry.id   AF-A0A380N1S2-F1
#
_cell.length_a   1.000
_cell.length_b   1.000
_cell.length_c   1.000
_cell.angle_alpha   90.00
_cell.angle_beta   90.00
_cell.angle_gamma   90.00
#
_symmetry.space_group_name_H-M   'P 1'
#
loop_
_entity.id
_entity.type
_entity.pdbx_description
1 polymer ?
#
loop_
_entity_poly.entity_id
_entity_poly.type
_entity_poly.pdbx_seq_one_letter_code
_entity_poly.pdbx_strand_id
1 'polypeptide(L)'
;MFTNNLWRDFINDCDINIIESEGNVSIDELINLYFSCKAPFSESGKKKNEFPDAIALLAFKKWAVDNNQMILAVSDDKDWKKFAENEDWIDVVDDLGTAIETLRSICDNSLQDLVIDIQNNLFKEPYSLFLENIKEEIEAKLYISEIYAESPFQYEIDDEMIQVNEIIEISNIRLIDSDSDSESITIMIDCKVDYYAEASFCFFVKDSIDKDDVNLGSSHKSIEDSFSTEIVITLTGNIINGLESMDINEIEITHTDVTIDMGYVHPFEDYDEGNY
;
A
#
# COMPACT_ATOMS: atom_id res chain seq x y z
N MET A 1 -20.85 -27.13 3.49
CA MET A 1 -20.62 -27.00 2.04
C MET A 1 -20.08 -25.62 1.64
N PHE A 2 -20.29 -24.56 2.43
CA PHE A 2 -19.75 -23.20 2.17
C PHE A 2 -18.26 -23.00 2.53
N THR A 3 -17.64 -23.90 3.28
CA THR A 3 -16.24 -23.75 3.76
C THR A 3 -15.17 -24.26 2.78
N ASN A 4 -15.52 -25.16 1.85
CA ASN A 4 -14.53 -25.76 0.93
C ASN A 4 -14.16 -24.88 -0.27
N ASN A 5 -15.02 -23.94 -0.67
CA ASN A 5 -14.71 -23.03 -1.76
C ASN A 5 -13.78 -21.91 -1.28
N LEU A 6 -14.12 -21.26 -0.17
CA LEU A 6 -13.29 -20.21 0.46
C LEU A 6 -11.84 -20.64 0.71
N TRP A 7 -11.62 -21.88 1.15
CA TRP A 7 -10.26 -22.40 1.37
C TRP A 7 -9.48 -22.61 0.07
N ARG A 8 -10.14 -23.08 -0.99
CA ARG A 8 -9.52 -23.27 -2.30
C ARG A 8 -9.25 -21.95 -3.00
N ASP A 9 -10.19 -21.02 -2.89
CA ASP A 9 -10.05 -19.68 -3.42
C ASP A 9 -8.84 -18.99 -2.74
N PHE A 10 -8.74 -19.07 -1.41
CA PHE A 10 -7.57 -18.57 -0.66
C PHE A 10 -6.24 -19.22 -1.07
N ILE A 11 -6.19 -20.54 -1.26
CA ILE A 11 -4.96 -21.22 -1.74
C ILE A 11 -4.55 -20.71 -3.12
N ASN A 12 -5.51 -20.55 -4.03
CA ASN A 12 -5.24 -20.10 -5.39
C ASN A 12 -4.84 -18.63 -5.44
N ASP A 13 -5.47 -17.78 -4.63
CA ASP A 13 -5.23 -16.33 -4.62
C ASP A 13 -3.86 -15.98 -4.01
N CYS A 14 -3.33 -16.82 -3.10
CA CYS A 14 -2.06 -16.58 -2.39
C CYS A 14 -0.90 -17.46 -2.88
N ASP A 15 -1.05 -18.17 -4.01
CA ASP A 15 -0.07 -19.11 -4.57
C ASP A 15 0.58 -20.03 -3.52
N ILE A 16 -0.25 -20.63 -2.67
CA ILE A 16 0.23 -21.39 -1.50
C ILE A 16 0.78 -22.75 -1.93
N ASN A 17 2.06 -23.00 -1.66
CA ASN A 17 2.65 -24.32 -1.81
C ASN A 17 2.26 -25.26 -0.66
N ILE A 18 1.58 -26.37 -0.99
CA ILE A 18 1.12 -27.35 0.00
C ILE A 18 2.17 -28.46 0.15
N ILE A 19 2.76 -28.56 1.35
CA ILE A 19 3.66 -29.66 1.71
C ILE A 19 2.83 -30.83 2.24
N GLU A 20 2.70 -31.89 1.42
CA GLU A 20 2.03 -33.12 1.84
C GLU A 20 2.86 -33.90 2.86
N SER A 21 2.21 -34.48 3.88
CA SER A 21 2.89 -35.34 4.85
C SER A 21 3.18 -36.75 4.32
N GLU A 22 2.40 -37.20 3.33
CA GLU A 22 2.64 -38.47 2.64
C GLU A 22 3.95 -38.38 1.85
N GLY A 23 4.86 -39.34 2.08
CA GLY A 23 6.19 -39.35 1.46
C GLY A 23 7.23 -38.43 2.12
N ASN A 24 6.81 -37.43 2.90
CA ASN A 24 7.71 -36.50 3.60
C ASN A 24 7.91 -36.80 5.09
N VAL A 25 7.27 -37.83 5.64
CA VAL A 25 7.45 -38.22 7.05
C VAL A 25 8.05 -39.61 7.19
N SER A 26 9.20 -39.70 7.87
CA SER A 26 9.79 -40.98 8.28
C SER A 26 9.05 -41.52 9.51
N ILE A 27 8.36 -42.65 9.33
CA ILE A 27 7.64 -43.33 10.42
C ILE A 27 8.62 -43.76 11.52
N ASP A 28 9.81 -44.23 11.15
CA ASP A 28 10.83 -44.67 12.11
C ASP A 28 11.34 -43.49 12.95
N GLU A 29 11.54 -42.32 12.34
CA GLU A 29 11.95 -41.09 13.05
C GLU A 29 10.85 -40.62 14.00
N LEU A 30 9.60 -40.60 13.54
CA LEU A 30 8.44 -40.21 14.33
C LEU A 30 8.27 -41.08 15.58
N ILE A 31 8.39 -42.41 15.43
CA ILE A 31 8.31 -43.36 16.54
C ILE A 31 9.46 -43.16 17.53
N ASN A 32 10.66 -42.90 17.03
CA ASN A 32 11.83 -42.66 17.87
C ASN A 32 11.68 -41.38 18.70
N LEU A 33 11.23 -40.28 18.09
CA LEU A 33 10.97 -39.01 18.80
C LEU A 33 9.92 -39.20 19.92
N TYR A 34 8.84 -39.93 19.62
CA TYR A 34 7.77 -40.22 20.58
C TYR A 34 8.27 -41.00 21.82
N PHE A 35 9.01 -42.10 21.61
CA PHE A 35 9.50 -42.93 22.71
C PHE A 35 10.66 -42.30 23.48
N SER A 36 11.45 -41.44 22.82
CA SER A 36 12.55 -40.71 23.46
C SER A 36 12.13 -39.42 24.15
N CYS A 37 10.85 -39.04 24.09
CA CYS A 37 10.32 -37.78 24.63
C CYS A 37 11.12 -36.56 24.14
N LYS A 38 11.55 -36.61 22.89
CA LYS A 38 12.23 -35.49 22.23
C LYS A 38 11.20 -34.59 21.57
N ALA A 39 11.50 -33.30 21.52
CA ALA A 39 10.66 -32.32 20.84
C ALA A 39 10.27 -32.83 19.44
N PRO A 40 9.01 -32.64 19.02
CA PRO A 40 7.96 -31.89 19.70
C PRO A 40 7.17 -32.70 20.76
N PHE A 41 7.60 -33.92 21.13
CA PHE A 41 6.94 -34.69 22.17
C PHE A 41 7.41 -34.32 23.58
N SER A 42 6.47 -34.08 24.51
CA SER A 42 6.78 -33.76 25.90
C SER A 42 6.76 -35.00 26.82
N GLU A 43 7.43 -34.93 27.98
CA GLU A 43 7.39 -36.03 28.97
C GLU A 43 6.00 -36.19 29.63
N SER A 44 5.12 -35.18 29.56
CA SER A 44 3.88 -35.13 30.33
C SER A 44 2.60 -35.26 29.48
N GLY A 45 1.86 -36.36 29.70
CA GLY A 45 0.39 -36.44 29.72
C GLY A 45 -0.44 -36.22 28.44
N LYS A 46 -0.01 -35.41 27.46
CA LYS A 46 -0.81 -35.05 26.27
C LYS A 46 -0.24 -35.54 24.93
N LYS A 47 0.68 -36.53 24.97
CA LYS A 47 1.43 -37.03 23.81
C LYS A 47 0.62 -37.38 22.56
N LYS A 48 -0.66 -37.76 22.69
CA LYS A 48 -1.52 -38.05 21.52
C LYS A 48 -1.86 -36.82 20.69
N ASN A 49 -1.91 -35.65 21.32
CA ASN A 49 -2.25 -34.39 20.66
C ASN A 49 -1.04 -33.76 19.98
N GLU A 50 0.17 -34.26 20.24
CA GLU A 50 1.45 -33.76 19.70
C GLU A 50 1.84 -34.47 18.38
N PHE A 51 1.12 -35.53 17.99
CA PHE A 51 1.37 -36.25 16.73
C PHE A 51 1.16 -35.38 15.47
N PRO A 52 0.10 -34.56 15.36
CA PRO A 52 -0.07 -33.67 14.21
C PRO A 52 1.12 -32.72 14.04
N ASP A 53 1.62 -32.13 15.13
CA ASP A 53 2.75 -31.20 15.12
C ASP A 53 4.05 -31.91 14.75
N ALA A 54 4.29 -33.11 15.28
CA ALA A 54 5.42 -33.94 14.91
C ALA A 54 5.41 -34.32 13.43
N ILE A 55 4.24 -34.67 12.89
CA ILE A 55 4.08 -34.99 11.47
C ILE A 55 4.37 -33.75 10.62
N ALA A 56 3.86 -32.58 11.01
CA ALA A 56 4.08 -31.33 10.28
C ALA A 56 5.57 -30.94 10.26
N LEU A 57 6.23 -30.91 11.43
CA LEU A 57 7.63 -30.54 11.55
C LEU A 57 8.57 -31.50 10.81
N LEU A 58 8.29 -32.81 10.84
CA LEU A 58 9.06 -33.78 10.06
C LEU A 58 8.84 -33.63 8.55
N ALA A 59 7.60 -33.35 8.12
CA ALA A 59 7.31 -33.10 6.72
C ALA A 59 8.02 -31.84 6.21
N PHE A 60 7.99 -30.75 7.00
CA PHE A 60 8.71 -29.51 6.72
C PHE A 60 10.21 -29.76 6.63
N LYS A 61 10.80 -30.48 7.59
CA LYS A 61 12.23 -30.78 7.61
C LYS A 61 12.65 -31.54 6.36
N LYS A 62 11.90 -32.60 6.01
CA LYS A 62 12.21 -33.41 4.84
C LYS A 62 12.09 -32.61 3.54
N TRP A 63 11.02 -31.82 3.41
CA TRP A 63 10.83 -30.95 2.25
C TRP A 63 11.94 -29.91 2.12
N ALA A 64 12.32 -29.27 3.23
CA ALA A 64 13.41 -28.28 3.30
C ALA A 64 14.74 -28.88 2.83
N VAL A 65 15.08 -30.06 3.33
CA VAL A 65 16.28 -30.82 2.94
C VAL A 65 16.25 -31.20 1.45
N ASP A 66 15.13 -31.77 0.98
CA ASP A 66 15.01 -32.27 -0.39
C ASP A 66 15.05 -31.13 -1.44
N ASN A 67 14.59 -29.92 -1.06
CA ASN A 67 14.60 -28.73 -1.92
C ASN A 67 15.79 -27.79 -1.66
N ASN A 68 16.65 -28.09 -0.68
CA ASN A 68 17.77 -27.24 -0.26
C ASN A 68 17.32 -25.79 0.05
N GLN A 69 16.22 -25.66 0.78
CA GLN A 69 15.63 -24.39 1.20
C GLN A 69 15.35 -24.43 2.70
N MET A 70 15.63 -23.34 3.42
CA MET A 70 15.35 -23.22 4.85
C MET A 70 13.90 -22.74 5.06
N ILE A 71 13.22 -23.27 6.08
CA ILE A 71 11.86 -22.86 6.43
C ILE A 71 11.90 -21.93 7.65
N LEU A 72 11.24 -20.77 7.54
CA LEU A 72 10.91 -19.92 8.68
C LEU A 72 9.45 -20.13 9.05
N ALA A 73 9.19 -20.79 10.18
CA ALA A 73 7.85 -21.07 10.68
C ALA A 73 7.41 -20.01 11.70
N VAL A 74 6.13 -19.64 11.67
CA VAL A 74 5.52 -18.72 12.64
C VAL A 74 4.61 -19.50 13.57
N SER A 75 4.99 -19.63 14.84
CA SER A 75 4.23 -20.37 15.85
C SER A 75 4.57 -19.92 17.26
N ASP A 76 3.55 -19.68 18.09
CA ASP A 76 3.70 -19.47 19.55
C ASP A 76 3.82 -20.82 20.32
N ASP A 77 3.88 -21.95 19.61
CA ASP A 77 4.09 -23.26 20.21
C ASP A 77 5.56 -23.46 20.60
N LYS A 78 5.80 -23.53 21.91
CA LYS A 78 7.13 -23.73 22.49
C LYS A 78 7.76 -25.07 22.12
N ASP A 79 6.97 -26.08 21.78
CA ASP A 79 7.50 -27.39 21.39
C ASP A 79 7.99 -27.38 19.93
N TRP A 80 7.45 -26.50 19.07
CA TRP A 80 8.00 -26.23 17.74
C TRP A 80 9.35 -25.53 17.85
N LYS A 81 9.45 -24.51 18.71
CA LYS A 81 10.71 -23.77 18.93
C LYS A 81 11.83 -24.69 19.44
N LYS A 82 11.55 -25.56 20.41
CA LYS A 82 12.51 -26.58 20.90
C LYS A 82 12.93 -27.59 19.83
N PHE A 83 12.03 -27.92 18.90
CA PHE A 83 12.37 -28.79 17.79
C PHE A 83 13.37 -28.08 16.86
N ALA A 84 13.06 -26.86 16.45
CA ALA A 84 13.90 -26.03 15.59
C ALA A 84 15.30 -25.75 16.15
N GLU A 85 15.46 -25.60 17.48
CA GLU A 85 16.79 -25.43 18.12
C GLU A 85 17.79 -26.55 17.81
N ASN A 86 17.33 -27.74 17.39
CA ASN A 86 18.18 -28.89 17.07
C ASN A 86 18.22 -29.22 15.58
N GLU A 87 17.67 -28.36 14.72
CA GLU A 87 17.51 -28.62 13.29
C GLU A 87 18.06 -27.46 12.45
N ASP A 88 18.92 -27.75 11.48
CA ASP A 88 19.56 -26.72 10.65
C ASP A 88 18.63 -26.13 9.57
N TRP A 89 17.47 -26.76 9.33
CA TRP A 89 16.61 -26.50 8.17
C TRP A 89 15.31 -25.76 8.50
N ILE A 90 15.00 -25.61 9.79
CA ILE A 90 13.77 -24.98 10.26
C ILE A 90 14.12 -24.01 11.37
N ASP A 91 13.68 -22.77 11.24
CA ASP A 91 13.70 -21.77 12.30
C ASP A 91 12.27 -21.39 12.69
N VAL A 92 12.03 -21.06 13.97
CA VAL A 92 10.68 -20.76 14.49
C VAL A 92 10.67 -19.43 15.22
N VAL A 93 9.77 -18.55 14.80
CA VAL A 93 9.51 -17.25 15.43
C VAL A 93 8.09 -17.20 15.98
N ASP A 94 7.91 -16.40 17.03
CA ASP A 94 6.70 -16.43 17.85
C ASP A 94 5.53 -15.64 17.18
N ASP A 95 5.86 -14.73 16.25
CA ASP A 95 4.89 -13.88 15.58
C ASP A 95 5.30 -13.50 14.15
N LEU A 96 4.30 -13.07 13.37
CA LEU A 96 4.45 -12.72 11.96
C LEU A 96 5.33 -11.48 11.75
N GLY A 97 5.31 -10.51 12.67
CA GLY A 97 6.14 -9.30 12.58
C GLY A 97 7.62 -9.66 12.63
N THR A 98 8.01 -10.46 13.61
CA THR A 98 9.38 -10.98 13.73
C THR A 98 9.80 -11.80 12.51
N ALA A 99 8.87 -12.56 11.92
CA ALA A 99 9.13 -13.34 10.71
C ALA A 99 9.47 -12.44 9.51
N ILE A 100 8.67 -11.39 9.32
CA ILE A 100 8.88 -10.39 8.27
C ILE A 100 10.20 -9.64 8.50
N GLU A 101 10.53 -9.25 9.73
CA GLU A 101 11.80 -8.61 10.05
C GLU A 101 13.01 -9.50 9.75
N THR A 102 12.91 -10.80 10.08
CA THR A 102 13.96 -11.79 9.81
C THR A 102 14.14 -11.99 8.30
N LEU A 103 13.05 -12.14 7.55
CA LEU A 103 13.09 -12.18 6.09
C LEU A 103 13.71 -10.91 5.52
N ARG A 104 13.33 -9.73 6.00
CA ARG A 104 13.92 -8.45 5.59
C ARG A 104 15.41 -8.36 5.89
N SER A 105 15.89 -8.95 6.98
CA SER A 105 17.33 -8.97 7.32
C SER A 105 18.13 -9.94 6.44
N ILE A 106 17.47 -10.95 5.87
CA ILE A 106 18.08 -11.96 5.00
C ILE A 106 18.01 -11.51 3.53
N CYS A 107 16.89 -10.89 3.14
CA CYS A 107 16.66 -10.28 1.84
C CYS A 107 17.40 -8.94 1.76
N ASP A 108 18.67 -9.04 1.36
CA ASP A 108 19.50 -8.03 0.71
C ASP A 108 19.46 -6.59 1.27
N ASN A 109 20.58 -6.20 1.91
CA ASN A 109 20.84 -4.82 2.35
C ASN A 109 20.65 -3.79 1.22
N SER A 110 20.81 -4.18 -0.05
CA SER A 110 20.63 -3.32 -1.23
C SER A 110 19.22 -2.76 -1.38
N LEU A 111 18.17 -3.52 -1.03
CA LEU A 111 16.78 -3.06 -1.09
C LEU A 111 16.47 -2.07 0.04
N GLN A 112 17.01 -2.32 1.24
CA GLN A 112 16.86 -1.39 2.36
C GLN A 112 17.63 -0.10 2.10
N ASP A 113 18.87 -0.20 1.62
CA ASP A 113 19.69 0.93 1.21
C ASP A 113 18.99 1.73 0.11
N LEU A 114 18.31 1.07 -0.83
CA LEU A 114 17.51 1.75 -1.86
C LEU A 114 16.30 2.47 -1.28
N VAL A 115 15.51 1.85 -0.40
CA VAL A 115 14.36 2.53 0.24
C VAL A 115 14.85 3.73 1.06
N ILE A 116 15.97 3.59 1.77
CA ILE A 116 16.60 4.68 2.52
C ILE A 116 17.13 5.76 1.56
N ASP A 117 17.69 5.39 0.41
CA ASP A 117 18.16 6.32 -0.63
C ASP A 117 17.00 7.12 -1.22
N ILE A 118 15.92 6.44 -1.61
CA ILE A 118 14.67 7.06 -2.07
C ILE A 118 14.16 8.04 -0.99
N GLN A 119 14.00 7.58 0.25
CA GLN A 119 13.51 8.42 1.36
C GLN A 119 14.37 9.66 1.60
N ASN A 120 15.69 9.55 1.50
CA ASN A 120 16.59 10.65 1.80
C ASN A 120 16.83 11.60 0.63
N ASN A 121 16.62 11.15 -0.61
CA ASN A 121 17.09 11.86 -1.78
C ASN A 121 16.01 12.17 -2.82
N LEU A 122 14.76 11.68 -2.70
CA LEU A 122 13.69 11.96 -3.67
C LEU A 122 13.48 13.44 -4.00
N PHE A 123 13.65 14.31 -3.00
CA PHE A 123 13.51 15.77 -3.11
C PHE A 123 14.81 16.52 -3.40
N LYS A 124 15.93 15.81 -3.58
CA LYS A 124 17.22 16.43 -3.90
C LYS A 124 17.50 16.26 -5.39
N GLU A 125 18.12 17.27 -5.98
CA GLU A 125 18.74 17.11 -7.30
C GLU A 125 19.71 15.91 -7.26
N PRO A 126 19.62 14.95 -8.21
CA PRO A 126 19.05 15.07 -9.56
C PRO A 126 17.64 14.48 -9.76
N TYR A 127 16.92 14.12 -8.69
CA TYR A 127 15.65 13.40 -8.77
C TYR A 127 14.43 14.29 -9.13
N SER A 128 14.68 15.50 -9.64
CA SER A 128 13.66 16.45 -10.11
C SER A 128 12.78 15.86 -11.21
N LEU A 129 13.36 15.10 -12.14
CA LEU A 129 12.61 14.45 -13.23
C LEU A 129 11.60 13.41 -12.70
N PHE A 130 11.93 12.73 -11.60
CA PHE A 130 11.04 11.74 -10.98
C PHE A 130 9.79 12.42 -10.40
N LEU A 131 9.99 13.52 -9.68
CA LEU A 131 8.90 14.33 -9.14
C LEU A 131 8.09 15.02 -10.24
N GLU A 132 8.74 15.44 -11.33
CA GLU A 132 8.05 15.98 -12.51
C GLU A 132 7.11 14.94 -13.13
N ASN A 133 7.58 13.70 -13.37
CA ASN A 133 6.74 12.64 -13.91
C ASN A 133 5.54 12.31 -12.99
N ILE A 134 5.74 12.27 -11.68
CA ILE A 134 4.64 12.07 -10.72
C ILE A 134 3.65 13.24 -10.80
N LYS A 135 4.14 14.47 -10.83
CA LYS A 135 3.31 15.67 -10.92
C LYS A 135 2.47 15.67 -12.20
N GLU A 136 3.09 15.37 -13.35
CA GLU A 136 2.39 15.28 -14.64
C GLU A 136 1.27 14.23 -14.61
N GLU A 137 1.51 13.06 -13.98
CA GLU A 137 0.50 12.02 -13.86
C GLU A 137 -0.66 12.42 -12.93
N ILE A 138 -0.37 13.13 -11.82
CA ILE A 138 -1.39 13.71 -10.94
C ILE A 138 -2.20 14.74 -11.72
N GLU A 139 -1.55 15.66 -12.43
CA GLU A 139 -2.23 16.70 -13.24
C GLU A 139 -3.14 16.09 -14.30
N ALA A 140 -2.73 14.99 -14.95
CA ALA A 140 -3.51 14.32 -15.98
C ALA A 140 -4.77 13.63 -15.43
N LYS A 141 -4.76 13.21 -14.16
CA LYS A 141 -5.84 12.45 -13.51
C LYS A 141 -6.66 13.27 -12.52
N LEU A 142 -6.19 14.45 -12.11
CA LEU A 142 -6.87 15.33 -11.16
C LEU A 142 -8.15 15.90 -11.78
N TYR A 143 -9.25 15.80 -11.06
CA TYR A 143 -10.51 16.42 -11.47
C TYR A 143 -11.34 16.84 -10.26
N ILE A 144 -12.26 17.78 -10.50
CA ILE A 144 -13.20 18.23 -9.49
C ILE A 144 -14.42 17.29 -9.51
N SER A 145 -14.70 16.61 -8.40
CA SER A 145 -15.89 15.74 -8.31
C SER A 145 -17.16 16.53 -8.02
N GLU A 146 -17.04 17.58 -7.19
CA GLU A 146 -18.16 18.44 -6.81
C GLU A 146 -17.65 19.81 -6.35
N ILE A 147 -18.36 20.87 -6.74
CA ILE A 147 -18.17 22.23 -6.23
C ILE A 147 -19.44 22.66 -5.51
N TYR A 148 -19.30 23.18 -4.31
CA TYR A 148 -20.41 23.78 -3.57
C TYR A 148 -20.05 25.16 -3.05
N ALA A 149 -21.08 26.01 -2.93
CA ALA A 149 -20.94 27.38 -2.46
C ALA A 149 -22.22 27.80 -1.71
N GLU A 150 -22.10 28.76 -0.82
CA GLU A 150 -23.23 29.36 -0.12
C GLU A 150 -23.65 30.64 -0.82
N SER A 151 -24.93 30.77 -1.16
CA SER A 151 -25.49 32.00 -1.73
C SER A 151 -26.96 32.19 -1.34
N PRO A 152 -27.43 33.43 -1.12
CA PRO A 152 -28.86 33.71 -0.99
C PRO A 152 -29.60 33.68 -2.33
N PHE A 153 -28.87 33.62 -3.45
CA PHE A 153 -29.41 33.53 -4.80
C PHE A 153 -29.26 32.12 -5.36
N GLN A 154 -30.13 31.74 -6.30
CA GLN A 154 -29.90 30.54 -7.10
C GLN A 154 -28.68 30.80 -7.98
N TYR A 155 -27.77 29.84 -8.06
CA TYR A 155 -26.59 29.93 -8.92
C TYR A 155 -26.43 28.66 -9.76
N GLU A 156 -25.74 28.80 -10.88
CA GLU A 156 -25.21 27.73 -11.70
C GLU A 156 -23.71 27.95 -11.89
N ILE A 157 -22.94 26.87 -11.96
CA ILE A 157 -21.51 26.94 -12.27
C ILE A 157 -21.40 26.92 -13.80
N ASP A 158 -20.79 27.98 -14.35
CA ASP A 158 -20.66 28.17 -15.79
C ASP A 158 -19.30 27.65 -16.30
N ASP A 159 -18.26 27.77 -15.49
CA ASP A 159 -16.91 27.32 -15.80
C ASP A 159 -16.15 26.95 -14.53
N GLU A 160 -15.25 25.96 -14.63
CA GLU A 160 -14.42 25.49 -13.53
C GLU A 160 -13.04 25.06 -14.03
N MET A 161 -12.02 25.31 -13.21
CA MET A 161 -10.64 24.94 -13.48
C MET A 161 -9.99 24.40 -12.21
N ILE A 162 -9.14 23.39 -12.36
CA ILE A 162 -8.22 22.93 -11.32
C ILE A 162 -6.83 22.76 -11.92
N GLN A 163 -5.81 23.10 -11.13
CA GLN A 163 -4.40 22.91 -11.48
C GLN A 163 -3.61 22.49 -10.25
N VAL A 164 -2.64 21.58 -10.44
CA VAL A 164 -1.68 21.24 -9.39
C VAL A 164 -0.67 22.37 -9.26
N ASN A 165 -0.47 22.87 -8.04
CA ASN A 165 0.58 23.82 -7.75
C ASN A 165 1.90 23.05 -7.54
N GLU A 166 1.94 22.24 -6.48
CA GLU A 166 3.14 21.51 -6.07
C GLU A 166 2.81 20.27 -5.22
N ILE A 167 3.74 19.32 -5.21
CA ILE A 167 3.75 18.23 -4.25
C ILE A 167 4.51 18.74 -3.02
N ILE A 168 3.80 19.02 -1.93
CA ILE A 168 4.36 19.65 -0.74
C ILE A 168 4.95 18.66 0.27
N GLU A 169 4.52 17.40 0.24
CA GLU A 169 4.99 16.38 1.16
C GLU A 169 4.97 15.00 0.51
N ILE A 170 6.03 14.22 0.76
CA ILE A 170 6.09 12.78 0.47
C ILE A 170 6.56 12.10 1.75
N SER A 171 5.85 11.05 2.14
CA SER A 171 6.13 10.29 3.35
C SER A 171 5.80 8.81 3.16
N ASN A 172 6.09 8.01 4.18
CA ASN A 172 5.69 6.60 4.26
C ASN A 172 6.06 5.75 3.04
N ILE A 173 7.27 5.94 2.49
CA ILE A 173 7.78 5.15 1.38
C ILE A 173 7.93 3.68 1.80
N ARG A 174 7.23 2.78 1.12
CA ARG A 174 7.21 1.33 1.40
C ARG A 174 7.49 0.54 0.13
N LEU A 175 8.32 -0.48 0.23
CA LEU A 175 8.43 -1.51 -0.80
C LEU A 175 7.23 -2.45 -0.68
N ILE A 176 6.43 -2.58 -1.74
CA ILE A 176 5.29 -3.50 -1.81
C ILE A 176 5.69 -4.79 -2.50
N ASP A 177 6.51 -4.70 -3.55
CA ASP A 177 6.93 -5.84 -4.34
C ASP A 177 8.34 -5.66 -4.89
N SER A 178 9.03 -6.77 -5.14
CA SER A 178 10.32 -6.81 -5.81
C SER A 178 10.42 -8.10 -6.62
N ASP A 179 10.52 -7.96 -7.94
CA ASP A 179 10.68 -9.09 -8.86
C ASP A 179 12.10 -9.10 -9.41
N SER A 180 12.86 -10.10 -8.97
CA SER A 180 14.25 -10.30 -9.39
C SER A 180 14.39 -10.76 -10.84
N ASP A 181 13.37 -11.41 -11.41
CA ASP A 181 13.41 -11.93 -12.79
C ASP A 181 13.18 -10.80 -13.80
N SER A 182 12.30 -9.84 -13.47
CA SER A 182 12.03 -8.66 -14.29
C SER A 182 12.87 -7.43 -13.94
N GLU A 183 13.76 -7.53 -12.95
CA GLU A 183 14.52 -6.41 -12.38
C GLU A 183 13.59 -5.23 -12.04
N SER A 184 12.44 -5.52 -11.42
CA SER A 184 11.44 -4.52 -11.08
C SER A 184 11.18 -4.42 -9.58
N ILE A 185 10.84 -3.22 -9.13
CA ILE A 185 10.38 -2.98 -7.77
C ILE A 185 9.11 -2.12 -7.80
N THR A 186 8.22 -2.36 -6.84
CA THR A 186 7.02 -1.57 -6.67
C THR A 186 7.06 -0.89 -5.31
N ILE A 187 6.98 0.43 -5.32
CA ILE A 187 6.98 1.26 -4.12
C ILE A 187 5.63 1.97 -3.94
N MET A 188 5.21 2.11 -2.69
CA MET A 188 4.09 2.93 -2.25
C MET A 188 4.63 4.20 -1.63
N ILE A 189 4.04 5.34 -1.95
CA ILE A 189 4.34 6.61 -1.29
C ILE A 189 3.05 7.36 -0.93
N ASP A 190 3.04 7.96 0.26
CA ASP A 190 1.98 8.88 0.66
C ASP A 190 2.39 10.30 0.25
N CYS A 191 1.54 10.99 -0.49
CA CYS A 191 1.79 12.33 -1.00
C CYS A 191 0.73 13.32 -0.51
N LYS A 192 1.16 14.55 -0.25
CA LYS A 192 0.27 15.70 -0.08
C LYS A 192 0.51 16.68 -1.22
N VAL A 193 -0.57 17.05 -1.90
CA VAL A 193 -0.55 17.83 -3.14
C VAL A 193 -1.36 19.10 -2.92
N ASP A 194 -0.74 20.24 -3.21
CA ASP A 194 -1.40 21.54 -3.22
C ASP A 194 -1.93 21.82 -4.62
N TYR A 195 -3.14 22.36 -4.68
CA TYR A 195 -3.82 22.70 -5.91
C TYR A 195 -4.45 24.09 -5.82
N TYR A 196 -4.64 24.69 -6.98
CA TYR A 196 -5.44 25.89 -7.17
C TYR A 196 -6.69 25.51 -7.94
N ALA A 197 -7.85 25.97 -7.47
CA ALA A 197 -9.11 25.77 -8.14
C ALA A 197 -9.89 27.07 -8.28
N GLU A 198 -10.66 27.15 -9.33
CA GLU A 198 -11.31 28.37 -9.78
C GLU A 198 -12.68 28.02 -10.36
N ALA A 199 -13.71 28.78 -10.01
CA ALA A 199 -15.05 28.60 -10.55
C ALA A 199 -15.76 29.92 -10.82
N SER A 200 -16.52 29.94 -11.92
CA SER A 200 -17.39 31.03 -12.32
C SER A 200 -18.84 30.69 -12.02
N PHE A 201 -19.51 31.58 -11.29
CA PHE A 201 -20.88 31.42 -10.84
C PHE A 201 -21.79 32.40 -11.59
N CYS A 202 -22.86 31.89 -12.18
CA CYS A 202 -23.95 32.68 -12.75
C CYS A 202 -25.14 32.67 -11.81
N PHE A 203 -25.67 33.84 -11.46
CA PHE A 203 -26.75 33.97 -10.48
C PHE A 203 -28.08 34.31 -11.13
N PHE A 204 -29.16 33.80 -10.55
CA PHE A 204 -30.51 33.94 -11.06
C PHE A 204 -31.51 34.31 -9.97
N VAL A 205 -32.53 35.06 -10.37
CA VAL A 205 -33.74 35.30 -9.58
C VAL A 205 -34.97 35.01 -10.42
N LYS A 206 -36.01 34.46 -9.81
CA LYS A 206 -37.29 34.27 -10.48
C LYS A 206 -38.07 35.56 -10.57
N ASP A 207 -38.48 35.94 -11.77
CA ASP A 207 -39.45 37.02 -11.95
C ASP A 207 -40.82 36.58 -11.39
N SER A 208 -41.43 37.46 -10.62
CA SER A 208 -42.77 37.28 -10.05
C SER A 208 -43.91 37.35 -11.08
N ILE A 209 -43.66 37.88 -12.29
CA ILE A 209 -44.69 38.12 -13.31
C ILE A 209 -44.90 36.88 -14.19
N ASP A 210 -43.85 36.40 -14.85
CA ASP A 210 -43.90 35.28 -15.80
C ASP A 210 -43.21 34.00 -15.29
N LYS A 211 -42.48 34.08 -14.17
CA LYS A 211 -41.73 32.98 -13.53
C LYS A 211 -40.48 32.54 -14.29
N ASP A 212 -39.97 33.38 -15.18
CA ASP A 212 -38.69 33.13 -15.84
C ASP A 212 -37.51 33.45 -14.92
N ASP A 213 -36.40 32.74 -15.10
CA ASP A 213 -35.15 33.00 -14.40
C ASP A 213 -34.41 34.18 -15.07
N VAL A 214 -34.20 35.26 -14.32
CA VAL A 214 -33.49 36.45 -14.78
C VAL A 214 -32.06 36.41 -14.22
N ASN A 215 -31.08 36.47 -15.12
CA ASN A 215 -29.68 36.55 -14.75
C ASN A 215 -29.41 37.87 -13.98
N LEU A 216 -28.84 37.74 -12.78
CA LEU A 216 -28.51 38.85 -11.87
C LEU A 216 -27.08 39.37 -12.06
N GLY A 217 -26.21 38.52 -12.60
CA GLY A 217 -24.77 38.77 -12.72
C GLY A 217 -24.00 37.47 -12.61
N SER A 218 -22.68 37.62 -12.64
CA SER A 218 -21.73 36.54 -12.44
C SER A 218 -20.66 36.96 -11.46
N SER A 219 -20.14 36.01 -10.69
CA SER A 219 -18.97 36.20 -9.85
C SER A 219 -17.96 35.11 -10.10
N HIS A 220 -16.74 35.39 -9.69
CA HIS A 220 -15.63 34.51 -9.87
C HIS A 220 -14.95 34.27 -8.53
N LYS A 221 -14.59 33.03 -8.23
CA LYS A 221 -13.93 32.70 -6.98
C LYS A 221 -12.87 31.63 -7.18
N SER A 222 -11.76 31.83 -6.49
CA SER A 222 -10.62 30.92 -6.49
C SER A 222 -10.25 30.53 -5.07
N ILE A 223 -9.71 29.32 -4.93
CA ILE A 223 -9.14 28.82 -3.69
C ILE A 223 -7.79 28.16 -3.94
N GLU A 224 -6.98 28.12 -2.89
CA GLU A 224 -5.83 27.23 -2.78
C GLU A 224 -6.13 26.25 -1.64
N ASP A 225 -5.99 24.96 -1.90
CA ASP A 225 -6.19 23.91 -0.90
C ASP A 225 -5.30 22.71 -1.24
N SER A 226 -5.37 21.66 -0.42
CA SER A 226 -4.50 20.50 -0.50
C SER A 226 -5.25 19.20 -0.28
N PHE A 227 -4.83 18.13 -0.96
CA PHE A 227 -5.35 16.78 -0.73
C PHE A 227 -4.22 15.79 -0.51
N SER A 228 -4.55 14.66 0.11
CA SER A 228 -3.62 13.55 0.30
C SER A 228 -4.00 12.38 -0.61
N THR A 229 -3.01 11.79 -1.26
CA THR A 229 -3.18 10.57 -2.06
C THR A 229 -2.02 9.61 -1.81
N GLU A 230 -2.29 8.34 -2.04
CA GLU A 230 -1.27 7.31 -2.12
C GLU A 230 -0.93 7.11 -3.61
N ILE A 231 0.36 6.87 -3.89
CA ILE A 231 0.87 6.64 -5.22
C ILE A 231 1.65 5.33 -5.20
N VAL A 232 1.32 4.43 -6.13
CA VAL A 232 2.03 3.19 -6.37
C VAL A 232 2.87 3.35 -7.62
N ILE A 233 4.18 3.16 -7.49
CA ILE A 233 5.14 3.37 -8.57
C ILE A 233 5.89 2.08 -8.83
N THR A 234 5.81 1.60 -10.06
CA THR A 234 6.58 0.45 -10.53
C THR A 234 7.81 0.97 -11.25
N LEU A 235 8.98 0.58 -10.76
CA LEU A 235 10.28 0.93 -11.29
C LEU A 235 10.93 -0.30 -11.92
N THR A 236 11.62 -0.12 -13.03
CA THR A 236 12.39 -1.18 -13.69
C THR A 236 13.83 -0.74 -13.87
N GLY A 237 14.78 -1.60 -13.52
CA GLY A 237 16.20 -1.33 -13.69
C GLY A 237 17.08 -1.98 -12.62
N ASN A 238 18.34 -1.59 -12.61
CA ASN A 238 19.33 -2.28 -11.78
C ASN A 238 19.30 -1.79 -10.32
N ILE A 239 18.58 -2.50 -9.47
CA ILE A 239 18.44 -2.22 -8.02
C ILE A 239 19.78 -1.96 -7.32
N ILE A 240 20.85 -2.65 -7.72
CA ILE A 240 22.17 -2.56 -7.09
C ILE A 240 22.82 -1.20 -7.33
N ASN A 241 22.48 -0.52 -8.43
CA ASN A 241 23.07 0.77 -8.81
C ASN A 241 22.25 1.97 -8.31
N GLY A 242 21.22 1.75 -7.49
CA GLY A 242 20.40 2.82 -6.90
C GLY A 242 19.31 3.35 -7.83
N LEU A 243 18.54 4.32 -7.32
CA LEU A 243 17.37 4.87 -8.03
C LEU A 243 17.72 5.54 -9.36
N GLU A 244 18.92 6.11 -9.50
CA GLU A 244 19.40 6.73 -10.76
C GLU A 244 19.49 5.76 -11.94
N SER A 245 19.54 4.46 -11.66
CA SER A 245 19.63 3.42 -12.68
C SER A 245 18.29 2.74 -12.96
N MET A 246 17.21 3.28 -12.41
CA MET A 246 15.84 2.81 -12.60
C MET A 246 15.04 3.79 -13.44
N ASP A 247 14.18 3.23 -14.27
CA ASP A 247 13.18 3.96 -15.04
C ASP A 247 11.78 3.74 -14.42
N ILE A 248 10.93 4.76 -14.51
CA ILE A 248 9.52 4.63 -14.14
C ILE A 248 8.81 3.83 -15.24
N ASN A 249 8.27 2.68 -14.88
CA ASN A 249 7.47 1.86 -15.78
C ASN A 249 5.98 2.19 -15.67
N GLU A 250 5.47 2.41 -14.45
CA GLU A 250 4.06 2.66 -14.20
C GLU A 250 3.84 3.52 -12.95
N ILE A 251 2.81 4.37 -12.99
CA ILE A 251 2.34 5.19 -11.86
C ILE A 251 0.83 5.00 -11.72
N GLU A 252 0.40 4.43 -10.61
CA GLU A 252 -0.99 4.34 -10.20
C GLU A 252 -1.26 5.30 -9.05
N ILE A 253 -2.40 5.99 -9.10
CA ILE A 253 -2.78 6.98 -8.08
C ILE A 253 -4.15 6.60 -7.54
N THR A 254 -4.25 6.47 -6.22
CA THR A 254 -5.45 5.90 -5.59
C THR A 254 -6.60 6.92 -5.51
N HIS A 255 -6.30 8.20 -5.27
CA HIS A 255 -7.31 9.26 -5.13
C HIS A 255 -6.91 10.50 -5.95
N THR A 256 -7.74 10.87 -6.92
CA THR A 256 -7.49 12.04 -7.80
C THR A 256 -8.71 12.94 -7.97
N ASP A 257 -9.74 12.74 -7.15
CA ASP A 257 -10.93 13.56 -7.14
C ASP A 257 -10.96 14.46 -5.91
N VAL A 258 -11.35 15.72 -6.12
CA VAL A 258 -11.48 16.69 -5.03
C VAL A 258 -12.88 17.30 -5.00
N THR A 259 -13.41 17.47 -3.80
CA THR A 259 -14.64 18.21 -3.54
C THR A 259 -14.28 19.58 -2.99
N ILE A 260 -14.84 20.64 -3.57
CA ILE A 260 -14.39 22.01 -3.32
C ILE A 260 -15.49 22.86 -2.70
N ASP A 261 -15.17 23.44 -1.54
CA ASP A 261 -15.94 24.48 -0.87
C ASP A 261 -15.49 25.86 -1.35
N MET A 262 -16.31 26.49 -2.18
CA MET A 262 -16.06 27.86 -2.62
C MET A 262 -16.57 28.89 -1.60
N GLY A 263 -17.12 28.47 -0.46
CA GLY A 263 -17.64 29.36 0.58
C GLY A 263 -18.76 30.27 0.07
N TYR A 264 -18.85 31.49 0.61
CA TYR A 264 -19.90 32.44 0.21
C TYR A 264 -19.64 33.07 -1.16
N VAL A 265 -20.65 33.06 -2.04
CA VAL A 265 -20.62 33.65 -3.39
C VAL A 265 -21.86 34.51 -3.64
N HIS A 266 -21.68 35.59 -4.41
CA HIS A 266 -22.71 36.61 -4.58
C HIS A 266 -22.60 37.32 -5.94
N PRO A 267 -23.72 37.68 -6.60
CA PRO A 267 -23.72 38.30 -7.94
C PRO A 267 -23.04 39.66 -8.04
N PHE A 268 -22.85 40.33 -6.89
CA PHE A 268 -22.22 41.63 -6.80
C PHE A 268 -20.99 41.44 -5.92
N GLU A 269 -19.79 41.63 -6.47
CA GLU A 269 -18.52 41.57 -5.74
C GLU A 269 -18.61 42.41 -4.46
N ASP A 270 -18.03 41.91 -3.37
CA ASP A 270 -17.88 42.68 -2.14
C ASP A 270 -17.13 43.97 -2.48
N TYR A 271 -17.77 45.11 -2.26
CA TYR A 271 -17.03 46.37 -2.15
C TYR A 271 -15.98 46.14 -1.07
N ASP A 272 -14.69 46.21 -1.45
CA ASP A 272 -13.57 46.30 -0.52
C ASP A 272 -14.02 47.15 0.68
N GLU A 273 -14.16 46.54 1.86
CA GLU A 273 -14.27 47.27 3.12
C GLU A 273 -12.92 47.98 3.33
N GLY A 274 -12.74 49.08 2.60
CA GLY A 274 -11.65 50.00 2.76
C GLY A 274 -11.67 50.50 4.20
N ASN A 275 -10.62 50.12 4.94
CA ASN A 275 -10.11 50.73 6.16
C ASN A 275 -10.94 51.91 6.70
N TYR A 276 -11.66 51.67 7.79
CA TYR A 276 -12.06 52.72 8.74
C TYR A 276 -11.57 52.40 10.15
#